data_AF-A0A382DWB6-F1
#
_entry.id   AF-A0A382DWB6-F1
#
_cell.length_a   1.000
_cell.length_b   1.000
_cell.length_c   1.000
_cell.angle_alpha   90.00
_cell.angle_beta   90.00
_cell.angle_gamma   90.00
#
_symmetry.space_group_name_H-M   'P 1'
#
loop_
_entity.id
_entity.type
_entity.pdbx_description
1 polymer ?
#
loop_
_entity_poly.entity_id
_entity_poly.type
_entity_poly.pdbx_seq_one_letter_code
_entity_poly.pdbx_strand_id
1 'polypeptide(L)'
;VLPSPSISVAIWSRVKTTKGFYVAGGGVSPLANGMATAADWMSAASFISMAGLISFMGRDGAYYLMGWTGGYVLLALLLAPYLRKFGQFTVPDFVGERYYSKQARLVAVICAIFVSFTYVAGQMRGVGVVFSRFLDVDINVGVLIG
;
A
#
# COMPACT_ATOMS: atom_id res chain seq x y z
N VAL A 1 -21.79 24.22 4.76
CA VAL A 1 -21.22 22.86 4.60
C VAL A 1 -19.78 22.91 5.04
N LEU A 2 -19.49 22.48 6.26
CA LEU A 2 -18.11 22.46 6.79
C LEU A 2 -17.32 21.38 6.03
N PRO A 3 -16.10 21.66 5.54
CA PRO A 3 -15.28 20.64 4.90
C PRO A 3 -15.02 19.51 5.91
N SER A 4 -15.11 18.27 5.45
CA SER A 4 -14.88 17.10 6.30
C SER A 4 -13.51 17.20 7.01
N PRO A 5 -13.35 16.57 8.18
CA PRO A 5 -12.09 16.59 8.93
C PRO A 5 -10.88 16.18 8.06
N SER A 6 -11.09 15.21 7.16
CA SER A 6 -10.10 14.73 6.20
C SER A 6 -9.66 15.80 5.17
N ILE A 7 -10.60 16.60 4.65
CA ILE A 7 -10.29 17.70 3.74
C ILE A 7 -9.54 18.81 4.47
N SER A 8 -9.92 19.09 5.72
CA SER A 8 -9.25 20.10 6.56
C SER A 8 -7.80 19.71 6.86
N VAL A 9 -7.57 18.44 7.21
CA VAL A 9 -6.22 17.88 7.41
C VAL A 9 -5.43 17.93 6.12
N ALA A 10 -6.01 17.57 4.96
CA ALA A 10 -5.34 17.60 3.66
C ALA A 10 -4.91 19.02 3.23
N ILE A 11 -5.71 20.03 3.56
CA ILE A 11 -5.36 21.44 3.28
C ILE A 11 -4.23 21.90 4.20
N TRP A 12 -4.24 21.48 5.47
CA TRP A 12 -3.25 21.87 6.47
C TRP A 12 -1.91 21.12 6.31
N SER A 13 -1.93 19.90 5.77
CA SER A 13 -0.77 19.05 5.55
C SER A 13 -0.08 19.25 4.20
N ARG A 14 -0.46 20.28 3.42
CA ARG A 14 0.13 20.53 2.10
C ARG A 14 1.63 20.77 2.19
N VAL A 15 2.40 19.94 1.49
CA VAL A 15 3.85 20.04 1.45
C VAL A 15 4.30 20.79 0.19
N LYS A 16 5.21 21.76 0.36
CA LYS A 16 5.64 22.68 -0.72
C LYS A 16 6.81 22.14 -1.58
N THR A 17 7.47 21.06 -1.16
CA THR A 17 8.67 20.54 -1.83
C THR A 17 8.57 19.05 -2.09
N THR A 18 9.18 18.58 -3.18
CA THR A 18 9.20 17.16 -3.57
C THR A 18 9.83 16.26 -2.49
N LYS A 19 10.92 16.72 -1.86
CA LYS A 19 11.54 16.01 -0.71
C LYS A 19 10.61 15.97 0.50
N GLY A 20 9.87 17.05 0.75
CA GLY A 20 8.87 17.07 1.81
C GLY A 20 7.69 16.14 1.51
N PHE A 21 7.29 15.97 0.25
CA PHE A 21 6.22 15.06 -0.14
C PHE A 21 6.64 13.58 -0.02
N TYR A 22 7.83 13.21 -0.51
CA TYR A 22 8.26 11.82 -0.54
C TYR A 22 8.95 11.31 0.74
N VAL A 23 9.63 12.18 1.50
CA VAL A 23 10.39 11.78 2.70
C VAL A 23 9.89 12.48 3.95
N ALA A 24 8.81 13.28 3.87
CA ALA A 24 8.29 14.05 4.99
C ALA A 24 9.40 14.87 5.71
N GLY A 25 10.36 15.39 4.93
CA GLY A 25 11.50 16.16 5.44
C GLY A 25 12.49 15.35 6.31
N GLY A 26 12.36 14.02 6.39
CA GLY A 26 13.16 13.18 7.29
C GLY A 26 12.73 13.25 8.76
N GLY A 27 11.62 13.93 9.07
CA GLY A 27 11.16 14.17 10.44
C GLY A 27 10.23 13.09 11.02
N VAL A 28 9.85 12.08 10.23
CA VAL A 28 8.96 11.01 10.71
C VAL A 28 9.76 9.97 11.48
N SER A 29 9.34 9.67 12.71
CA SER A 29 9.96 8.65 13.55
C SER A 29 10.06 7.31 12.82
N PRO A 30 11.19 6.58 12.94
CA PRO A 30 11.34 5.25 12.35
C PRO A 30 10.22 4.28 12.78
N LEU A 31 9.75 4.39 14.02
CA LEU A 31 8.64 3.58 14.52
C LEU A 31 7.32 3.90 13.79
N ALA A 32 7.01 5.18 13.61
CA ALA A 32 5.81 5.62 12.90
C ALA A 32 5.83 5.18 11.42
N ASN A 33 6.99 5.31 10.75
CA ASN A 33 7.16 4.80 9.40
C ASN A 33 6.99 3.28 9.32
N GLY A 34 7.58 2.54 10.27
CA GLY A 34 7.44 1.09 10.34
C GLY A 34 5.99 0.64 10.55
N MET A 35 5.26 1.31 11.45
CA MET A 35 3.83 1.06 11.66
C MET A 35 3.01 1.38 10.42
N ALA A 36 3.31 2.46 9.71
CA ALA A 36 2.61 2.81 8.47
C ALA A 36 2.82 1.75 7.39
N THR A 37 4.05 1.25 7.20
CA THR A 37 4.31 0.16 6.24
C THR A 37 3.65 -1.15 6.68
N ALA A 38 3.66 -1.45 7.98
CA ALA A 38 2.94 -2.62 8.51
C ALA A 38 1.43 -2.52 8.30
N ALA A 39 0.84 -1.33 8.44
CA ALA A 39 -0.57 -1.08 8.18
C ALA A 39 -0.94 -1.23 6.69
N ASP A 40 -0.09 -0.73 5.78
CA ASP A 40 -0.29 -0.93 4.33
C ASP A 40 -0.20 -2.42 3.94
N TRP A 41 0.74 -3.15 4.55
CA TRP A 41 0.84 -4.60 4.42
C TRP A 41 -0.39 -5.34 4.98
N MET A 42 -0.93 -4.86 6.10
CA MET A 42 -2.14 -5.37 6.75
C MET A 42 -3.40 -4.70 6.20
N SER A 43 -3.79 -5.07 4.99
CA SER A 43 -4.92 -4.49 4.28
C SER A 43 -6.14 -5.42 4.19
N ALA A 44 -7.28 -4.93 3.68
CA ALA A 44 -8.50 -5.74 3.54
C ALA A 44 -8.29 -6.94 2.61
N ALA A 45 -7.49 -6.77 1.54
CA ALA A 45 -7.07 -7.88 0.68
C ALA A 45 -6.34 -8.96 1.48
N SER A 46 -5.38 -8.58 2.34
CA SER A 46 -4.64 -9.51 3.20
C SER A 46 -5.56 -10.24 4.17
N PHE A 47 -6.49 -9.52 4.81
CA PHE A 47 -7.43 -10.10 5.78
C PHE A 47 -8.40 -11.10 5.12
N ILE A 48 -9.03 -10.72 4.01
CA ILE A 48 -9.99 -11.56 3.29
C ILE A 48 -9.28 -12.76 2.64
N SER A 49 -8.09 -12.54 2.06
CA SER A 49 -7.29 -13.61 1.47
C SER A 49 -6.91 -14.66 2.51
N MET A 50 -6.48 -14.23 3.70
CA MET A 50 -6.13 -15.16 4.77
C MET A 50 -7.33 -15.96 5.28
N ALA A 51 -8.47 -15.29 5.49
CA ALA A 51 -9.71 -15.96 5.86
C ALA A 51 -10.13 -17.00 4.81
N GLY A 52 -10.02 -16.67 3.52
CA GLY A 52 -10.27 -17.59 2.42
C GLY A 52 -9.31 -18.78 2.41
N LEU A 53 -8.01 -18.53 2.47
CA LEU A 53 -6.98 -19.60 2.46
C LEU A 53 -7.18 -20.59 3.62
N ILE A 54 -7.41 -20.11 4.85
CA ILE A 54 -7.67 -21.01 5.99
C ILE A 54 -8.98 -21.76 5.80
N SER A 55 -10.03 -21.10 5.30
CA SER A 55 -11.33 -21.74 5.08
C SER A 55 -11.25 -22.91 4.10
N PHE A 56 -10.37 -22.85 3.10
CA PHE A 56 -10.23 -23.91 2.10
C PHE A 56 -9.12 -24.92 2.40
N MET A 57 -8.00 -24.49 3.01
CA MET A 57 -6.80 -25.31 3.21
C MET A 57 -6.59 -25.75 4.67
N GLY A 58 -7.41 -25.26 5.60
CA GLY A 58 -7.29 -25.56 7.02
C GLY A 58 -5.93 -25.15 7.59
N ARG A 59 -5.35 -26.03 8.43
CA ARG A 59 -4.07 -25.76 9.14
C ARG A 59 -2.89 -25.56 8.18
N ASP A 60 -2.92 -26.15 7.00
CA ASP A 60 -1.81 -26.05 6.04
C ASP A 60 -1.70 -24.64 5.44
N GLY A 61 -2.79 -23.86 5.48
CA GLY A 61 -2.76 -22.43 5.17
C GLY A 61 -1.85 -21.60 6.09
N ALA A 62 -1.55 -22.09 7.30
CA ALA A 62 -0.63 -21.40 8.22
C ALA A 62 0.82 -21.40 7.73
N TYR A 63 1.25 -22.42 6.98
CA TYR A 63 2.58 -22.43 6.37
C TYR A 63 2.71 -21.36 5.28
N TYR A 64 1.63 -21.11 4.54
CA TYR A 64 1.57 -20.03 3.55
C TYR A 64 1.74 -18.66 4.22
N LEU A 65 1.13 -18.45 5.39
CA LEU A 65 1.29 -17.21 6.18
C LEU A 65 2.75 -16.94 6.57
N MET A 66 3.46 -18.00 7.01
CA MET A 66 4.87 -17.91 7.36
C MET A 66 5.72 -17.53 6.15
N GLY A 67 5.47 -18.15 5.00
CA GLY A 67 6.17 -17.83 3.75
C GLY A 67 5.90 -16.40 3.27
N TRP A 68 4.63 -15.97 3.30
CA TRP A 68 4.22 -14.62 2.88
C TRP A 68 4.82 -13.53 3.78
N THR A 69 4.70 -13.68 5.10
CA THR A 69 5.23 -12.71 6.08
C THR A 69 6.76 -12.71 6.07
N GLY A 70 7.38 -13.89 6.02
CA GLY A 70 8.83 -14.03 5.90
C GLY A 70 9.38 -13.39 4.63
N GLY A 71 8.67 -13.56 3.50
CA GLY A 71 9.01 -12.93 2.22
C GLY A 71 8.97 -11.40 2.30
N TYR A 72 7.95 -10.83 2.94
CA TYR A 72 7.87 -9.39 3.17
C TYR A 72 9.02 -8.87 4.03
N VAL A 73 9.35 -9.54 5.13
CA VAL A 73 10.47 -9.16 5.99
C VAL A 73 11.80 -9.22 5.22
N LEU A 74 12.04 -10.31 4.48
CA LEU A 74 13.23 -10.44 3.64
C LEU A 74 13.31 -9.32 2.59
N LEU A 75 12.22 -9.05 1.89
CA LEU A 75 12.16 -7.98 0.91
C LEU A 75 12.43 -6.62 1.56
N ALA A 76 11.82 -6.32 2.71
CA ALA A 76 12.04 -5.07 3.43
C ALA A 76 13.51 -4.91 3.86
N LEU A 77 14.13 -5.99 4.38
CA LEU A 77 15.52 -5.97 4.82
C LEU A 77 16.52 -5.86 3.67
N LEU A 78 16.24 -6.48 2.52
CA LEU A 78 17.15 -6.47 1.37
C LEU A 78 16.98 -5.23 0.51
N LEU A 79 15.74 -4.81 0.27
CA LEU A 79 15.42 -3.73 -0.67
C LEU A 79 15.56 -2.35 -0.02
N ALA A 80 15.13 -2.17 1.23
CA ALA A 80 15.14 -0.86 1.87
C ALA A 80 16.56 -0.25 2.00
N PRO A 81 17.60 -0.99 2.42
CA PRO A 81 18.97 -0.46 2.46
C PRO A 81 19.50 -0.11 1.07
N TYR A 82 19.14 -0.90 0.06
CA TYR A 82 19.58 -0.70 -1.32
C TYR A 82 18.96 0.57 -1.91
N LEU A 83 17.65 0.75 -1.78
CA LEU A 83 16.95 1.94 -2.26
C LEU A 83 17.41 3.22 -1.54
N ARG A 84 17.67 3.15 -0.23
CA ARG A 84 18.23 4.28 0.55
C ARG A 84 19.59 4.74 0.00
N LYS A 85 20.45 3.82 -0.44
CA LYS A 85 21.75 4.15 -1.05
C LYS A 85 21.61 4.75 -2.45
N PHE A 86 20.57 4.34 -3.20
CA PHE A 86 20.33 4.80 -4.57
C PHE A 86 19.76 6.22 -4.65
N GLY A 87 19.13 6.70 -3.58
CA GLY A 87 18.71 8.10 -3.42
C GLY A 87 17.51 8.55 -4.27
N GLN A 88 16.85 7.62 -4.96
CA GLN A 88 15.63 7.87 -5.74
C GLN A 88 14.38 7.72 -4.87
N PHE A 89 13.36 8.53 -5.13
CA PHE A 89 12.14 8.57 -4.31
C PHE A 89 11.02 7.64 -4.82
N THR A 90 11.10 7.18 -6.08
CA THR A 90 10.06 6.32 -6.69
C THR A 90 10.69 5.12 -7.39
N VAL A 91 9.93 4.02 -7.48
CA VAL A 91 10.36 2.81 -8.21
C VAL A 91 10.60 3.09 -9.70
N PRO A 92 9.74 3.84 -10.42
CA PRO A 92 10.02 4.15 -11.82
C PRO A 92 11.26 5.00 -12.04
N ASP A 93 11.53 5.97 -11.15
CA ASP A 93 12.76 6.76 -11.22
C ASP A 93 13.99 5.89 -10.97
N PHE A 94 13.92 4.99 -9.98
CA PHE A 94 14.95 3.99 -9.72
C PHE A 94 15.24 3.15 -10.98
N VAL A 95 14.22 2.61 -11.65
CA VAL A 95 14.39 1.81 -12.87
C VAL A 95 15.00 2.66 -13.99
N GLY A 96 14.49 3.88 -14.20
CA GLY A 96 14.99 4.78 -15.24
C GLY A 96 16.46 5.13 -15.08
N GLU A 97 16.89 5.42 -13.85
CA GLU A 97 18.29 5.73 -13.53
C GLU A 97 19.18 4.48 -13.57
N ARG A 98 18.70 3.34 -13.06
CA ARG A 98 19.46 2.08 -13.05
C ARG A 98 19.83 1.58 -14.44
N TYR A 99 18.96 1.81 -15.42
CA TYR A 99 19.14 1.38 -16.82
C TYR A 99 19.44 2.54 -17.78
N TYR A 100 19.62 3.77 -17.27
CA TYR A 100 19.87 4.98 -18.08
C TYR A 100 18.89 5.17 -19.24
N SER A 101 17.62 4.78 -19.06
CA SER A 101 16.64 4.71 -20.15
C SER A 101 15.30 5.34 -19.78
N LYS A 102 14.89 6.33 -20.58
CA LYS A 102 13.57 6.97 -20.46
C LYS A 102 12.43 6.00 -20.81
N GLN A 103 12.67 5.05 -21.71
CA GLN A 103 11.69 4.03 -22.06
C GLN A 103 11.47 3.05 -20.89
N ALA A 104 12.55 2.62 -20.23
CA ALA A 104 12.46 1.77 -19.04
C ALA A 104 11.69 2.47 -17.90
N ARG A 105 11.92 3.78 -17.71
CA ARG A 105 11.12 4.60 -16.77
C ARG A 105 9.64 4.60 -17.13
N LEU A 106 9.30 4.83 -18.40
CA LEU A 106 7.90 4.86 -18.84
C LEU A 106 7.20 3.52 -18.62
N VAL A 107 7.85 2.41 -18.97
CA VAL A 107 7.32 1.07 -18.72
C VAL A 107 7.10 0.85 -17.22
N ALA A 108 8.06 1.23 -16.38
CA ALA A 108 7.92 1.11 -14.93
C ALA A 108 6.78 1.97 -14.37
N VAL A 109 6.53 3.17 -14.92
CA VAL A 109 5.36 3.99 -14.56
C VAL A 109 4.06 3.27 -14.92
N ILE A 110 3.95 2.74 -16.14
CA ILE A 110 2.75 2.01 -16.58
C ILE A 110 2.50 0.79 -15.68
N CYS A 111 3.55 0.01 -15.38
CA CYS A 111 3.48 -1.11 -14.46
C CYS A 111 3.03 -0.66 -13.06
N ALA A 112 3.60 0.42 -12.53
CA ALA A 112 3.23 0.94 -11.21
C ALA A 112 1.76 1.35 -11.17
N ILE A 113 1.28 2.09 -12.16
CA ILE A 113 -0.14 2.50 -12.26
C ILE A 113 -1.05 1.27 -12.32
N PHE A 114 -0.72 0.29 -13.17
CA PHE A 114 -1.53 -0.91 -13.33
C PHE A 114 -1.63 -1.73 -12.05
N VAL A 115 -0.49 -1.96 -11.38
CA VAL A 115 -0.45 -2.70 -10.10
C VAL A 115 -1.20 -1.94 -9.01
N SER A 116 -0.97 -0.62 -8.89
CA SER A 116 -1.65 0.21 -7.90
C SER A 116 -3.16 0.26 -8.12
N PHE A 117 -3.62 0.41 -9.37
CA PHE A 117 -5.04 0.44 -9.68
C PHE A 117 -5.73 -0.89 -9.37
N THR A 118 -5.11 -2.01 -9.78
CA THR A 118 -5.63 -3.35 -9.49
C THR A 118 -5.72 -3.59 -7.98
N TYR A 119 -4.69 -3.17 -7.24
CA TYR A 119 -4.68 -3.26 -5.78
C TYR A 119 -5.82 -2.45 -5.15
N VAL A 120 -5.95 -1.17 -5.49
CA VAL A 120 -7.00 -0.29 -4.93
C VAL A 120 -8.40 -0.81 -5.28
N ALA A 121 -8.63 -1.25 -6.52
CA ALA A 121 -9.92 -1.83 -6.92
C ALA A 121 -10.27 -3.07 -6.08
N GLY A 122 -9.30 -3.94 -5.82
CA GLY A 122 -9.46 -5.10 -4.93
C GLY A 122 -9.77 -4.70 -3.49
N GLN A 123 -9.06 -3.70 -2.94
CA GLN A 123 -9.31 -3.19 -1.58
C GLN A 123 -10.72 -2.64 -1.44
N MET A 124 -11.16 -1.83 -2.41
CA MET A 124 -12.50 -1.22 -2.37
C MET A 124 -13.59 -2.28 -2.42
N ARG A 125 -13.43 -3.32 -3.24
CA ARG A 125 -14.34 -4.46 -3.21
C ARG A 125 -14.33 -5.18 -1.87
N GLY A 126 -13.16 -5.36 -1.27
CA GLY A 126 -13.01 -5.96 0.05
C GLY A 126 -13.73 -5.18 1.14
N VAL A 127 -13.52 -3.86 1.20
CA VAL A 127 -14.22 -2.95 2.11
C VAL A 127 -15.73 -3.04 1.93
N GLY A 128 -16.22 -3.00 0.69
CA GLY A 128 -17.65 -3.14 0.39
C GLY A 128 -18.26 -4.44 0.89
N VAL A 129 -17.56 -5.57 0.71
CA VAL A 129 -18.02 -6.88 1.22
C VAL A 129 -18.08 -6.88 2.75
N VAL A 130 -17.07 -6.33 3.41
CA VAL A 130 -17.05 -6.28 4.89
C VAL A 130 -18.21 -5.42 5.41
N PHE A 131 -18.31 -4.17 4.95
CA PHE A 131 -19.32 -3.22 5.45
C PHE A 131 -20.76 -3.61 5.08
N SER A 132 -20.99 -4.16 3.88
CA SER A 132 -22.32 -4.67 3.50
C SER A 132 -22.81 -5.77 4.44
N ARG A 133 -21.91 -6.67 4.86
CA ARG A 133 -22.25 -7.76 5.79
C ARG A 133 -22.45 -7.29 7.22
N PHE A 134 -21.72 -6.27 7.66
CA PHE A 134 -21.85 -5.74 9.02
C PHE A 134 -23.07 -4.83 9.19
N LEU A 135 -23.37 -3.99 8.20
CA LEU A 135 -24.45 -3.01 8.26
C LEU A 135 -25.74 -3.47 7.57
N ASP A 136 -25.73 -4.66 6.97
CA ASP A 136 -26.83 -5.25 6.18
C ASP A 136 -27.33 -4.30 5.06
N VAL A 137 -26.39 -3.71 4.32
CA VAL A 137 -26.64 -2.78 3.21
C VAL A 137 -26.11 -3.33 1.90
N ASP A 138 -26.56 -2.77 0.77
CA ASP A 138 -26.01 -3.10 -0.54
C ASP A 138 -24.49 -2.85 -0.61
N ILE A 139 -23.78 -3.65 -1.41
CA ILE A 139 -22.33 -3.54 -1.54
C ILE A 139 -21.86 -2.18 -2.02
N ASN A 140 -22.60 -1.51 -2.91
CA ASN A 140 -22.22 -0.18 -3.38
C ASN A 140 -22.30 0.85 -2.25
N VAL A 141 -23.30 0.72 -1.38
CA VAL A 141 -23.42 1.54 -0.17
C VAL A 141 -22.32 1.20 0.83
N GLY A 142 -21.99 -0.08 0.97
CA GLY A 142 -20.86 -0.54 1.79
C GLY A 142 -19.51 0.03 1.33
N VAL A 143 -19.25 0.09 0.02
CA VAL A 143 -18.05 0.73 -0.55
C VAL A 143 -18.05 2.24 -0.31
N LEU A 144 -19.22 2.87 -0.34
CA LEU A 144 -19.32 4.32 -0.22
C LEU A 144 -19.14 4.82 1.23
N ILE A 145 -19.51 3.99 2.21
CA ILE A 145 -19.38 4.30 3.64
C ILE A 145 -17.97 3.97 4.18
N GLY A 146 -17.37 2.88 3.72
CA GLY A 146 -16.05 2.42 4.17
C GLY A 146 -14.89 3.14 3.51
#